data_AF-Q24SY2-F1
#
_entry.id   AF-Q24SY2-F1
#
_cell.length_a   1.000
_cell.length_b   1.000
_cell.length_c   1.000
_cell.angle_alpha   90.00
_cell.angle_beta   90.00
_cell.angle_gamma   90.00
#
_symmetry.space_group_name_H-M   'P 1'
#
loop_
_entity.id
_entity.type
_entity.pdbx_description
1 polymer ?
#
loop_
_entity_poly.entity_id
_entity_poly.type
_entity_poly.pdbx_seq_one_letter_code
_entity_poly.pdbx_strand_id
1 'polypeptide(L)'
;MRYVRLLQELKKEDLALAGGKGANLGELVLAGMKVPQGFVLTVEGYRRCVKNISLPQIKVTDLHSLQEATSKIRVEIENTGLPNEVAEEVLETYRGMGSPEVAVRSSATAEDLPGASFAGQQETYLNIQGESEVLKAIKKCWASLWTPRAVQYRSLKGFGESEVALAVIIQEMAPHEVSGVVFTVNPLSNDPCELLINATYGVGEALVQGEIVPDQWLARRPDGAVLQFTPAPRREQSSLPFMRTQYPARGCLTSRQVRELVRLCLGIEEHFNGVPQDIEWSYGLGEFHLLQSRPVTTLKVN
;
A
#
# COMPACT_ATOMS: atom_id res chain seq x y z
N MET A 1 20.92 3.17 -13.44
CA MET A 1 19.82 3.96 -12.86
C MET A 1 20.21 4.38 -11.46
N ARG A 2 20.21 5.67 -11.16
CA ARG A 2 20.59 6.22 -9.84
C ARG A 2 19.38 6.36 -8.92
N TYR A 3 18.22 6.71 -9.46
CA TYR A 3 17.03 7.10 -8.71
C TYR A 3 15.93 6.05 -8.73
N VAL A 4 15.96 5.13 -9.70
CA VAL A 4 14.98 4.04 -9.84
C VAL A 4 15.60 2.67 -9.54
N ARG A 5 14.83 1.78 -8.91
CA ARG A 5 15.14 0.35 -8.75
C ARG A 5 13.94 -0.50 -9.13
N LEU A 6 14.17 -1.60 -9.84
CA LEU A 6 13.10 -2.56 -10.13
C LEU A 6 12.76 -3.35 -8.87
N LEU A 7 11.50 -3.78 -8.72
CA LEU A 7 11.10 -4.55 -7.54
C LEU A 7 11.93 -5.83 -7.36
N GLN A 8 12.29 -6.50 -8.46
CA GLN A 8 13.13 -7.71 -8.47
C GLN A 8 14.59 -7.48 -8.00
N GLU A 9 15.03 -6.23 -7.89
CA GLU A 9 16.37 -5.87 -7.43
C GLU A 9 16.41 -5.51 -5.94
N LEU A 10 15.23 -5.36 -5.32
CA LEU A 10 15.10 -4.90 -3.93
C LEU A 10 15.01 -6.08 -2.97
N LYS A 11 15.59 -5.89 -1.78
CA LYS A 11 15.55 -6.83 -0.67
C LYS A 11 15.02 -6.16 0.59
N LYS A 12 14.74 -6.96 1.62
CA LYS A 12 14.37 -6.46 2.95
C LYS A 12 15.37 -5.45 3.53
N GLU A 13 16.65 -5.52 3.19
CA GLU A 13 17.67 -4.58 3.70
C GLU A 13 17.58 -3.18 3.05
N ASP A 14 16.88 -3.03 1.93
CA ASP A 14 16.77 -1.78 1.17
C ASP A 14 15.72 -0.80 1.74
N LEU A 15 15.31 -0.97 2.99
CA LEU A 15 14.35 -0.09 3.70
C LEU A 15 14.71 1.39 3.61
N ALA A 16 16.00 1.73 3.76
CA ALA A 16 16.47 3.11 3.71
C ALA A 16 16.38 3.72 2.30
N LEU A 17 16.29 2.89 1.27
CA LEU A 17 16.29 3.27 -0.14
C LEU A 17 14.87 3.26 -0.73
N ALA A 18 14.09 2.21 -0.45
CA ALA A 18 12.78 1.93 -1.04
C ALA A 18 11.60 2.09 -0.07
N GLY A 19 11.87 2.36 1.21
CA GLY A 19 10.86 2.36 2.26
C GLY A 19 10.35 0.96 2.60
N GLY A 20 9.48 0.87 3.61
CA GLY A 20 8.91 -0.37 4.13
C GLY A 20 8.25 -1.24 3.07
N LYS A 21 7.23 -0.68 2.40
CA LYS A 21 6.47 -1.38 1.36
C LYS A 21 7.33 -1.81 0.18
N GLY A 22 8.22 -0.93 -0.28
CA GLY A 22 9.08 -1.20 -1.43
C GLY A 22 10.03 -2.37 -1.17
N ALA A 23 10.65 -2.39 0.02
CA ALA A 23 11.52 -3.48 0.45
C ALA A 23 10.76 -4.81 0.60
N ASN A 24 9.59 -4.79 1.26
CA ASN A 24 8.77 -6.00 1.44
C ASN A 24 8.24 -6.54 0.11
N LEU A 25 7.88 -5.68 -0.85
CA LEU A 25 7.49 -6.11 -2.20
C LEU A 25 8.64 -6.77 -2.96
N GLY A 26 9.85 -6.22 -2.87
CA GLY A 26 11.03 -6.85 -3.47
C GLY A 26 11.31 -8.23 -2.89
N GLU A 27 11.19 -8.36 -1.57
CA GLU A 27 11.32 -9.64 -0.86
C GLU A 27 10.31 -10.69 -1.35
N LEU A 28 9.05 -10.29 -1.56
CA LEU A 28 8.02 -11.18 -2.12
C LEU A 28 8.33 -11.60 -3.57
N VAL A 29 8.85 -10.70 -4.39
CA VAL A 29 9.27 -11.02 -5.76
C VAL A 29 10.41 -12.03 -5.75
N LEU A 30 11.41 -11.84 -4.89
CA LEU A 30 12.54 -12.77 -4.74
C LEU A 30 12.13 -14.14 -4.20
N ALA A 31 11.09 -14.19 -3.38
CA ALA A 31 10.47 -15.44 -2.91
C ALA A 31 9.67 -16.17 -4.01
N GLY A 32 9.61 -15.63 -5.24
CA GLY A 32 8.88 -16.22 -6.36
C GLY A 32 7.35 -16.05 -6.27
N MET A 33 6.88 -15.15 -5.41
CA MET A 33 5.46 -14.86 -5.27
C MET A 33 4.96 -14.00 -6.43
N LYS A 34 3.68 -14.15 -6.77
CA LYS A 34 3.05 -13.34 -7.83
C LYS A 34 2.79 -11.93 -7.35
N VAL A 35 3.70 -11.03 -7.69
CA VAL A 35 3.61 -9.58 -7.45
C VAL A 35 3.56 -8.89 -8.81
N PRO A 36 2.64 -7.94 -9.04
CA PRO A 36 2.60 -7.19 -10.30
C PRO A 36 3.92 -6.47 -10.57
N GLN A 37 4.30 -6.37 -11.84
CA GLN A 37 5.56 -5.74 -12.24
C GLN A 37 5.59 -4.28 -11.77
N GLY A 38 6.75 -3.80 -11.34
CA GLY A 38 6.89 -2.43 -10.92
C GLY A 38 8.31 -2.04 -10.58
N PHE A 39 8.46 -0.79 -10.18
CA PHE A 39 9.70 -0.20 -9.75
C PHE A 39 9.46 0.83 -8.63
N VAL A 40 10.54 1.21 -7.97
CA VAL A 40 10.54 2.19 -6.89
C VAL A 40 11.37 3.39 -7.30
N LEU A 41 10.75 4.56 -7.27
CA LEU A 41 11.46 5.83 -7.20
C LEU A 41 11.98 5.99 -5.77
N THR A 42 13.29 5.91 -5.64
CA THR A 42 13.99 5.83 -4.35
C THR A 42 13.91 7.13 -3.55
N VAL A 43 14.22 7.01 -2.26
CA VAL A 43 14.42 8.14 -1.33
C VAL A 43 15.40 9.19 -1.86
N GLU A 44 16.43 8.77 -2.61
CA GLU A 44 17.39 9.70 -3.21
C GLU A 44 16.73 10.58 -4.29
N GLY A 45 15.76 10.04 -5.03
CA GLY A 45 14.95 10.80 -5.98
C GLY A 45 14.13 11.89 -5.30
N TYR A 46 13.49 11.55 -4.17
CA TYR A 46 12.80 12.52 -3.33
C TYR A 46 13.76 13.62 -2.85
N ARG A 47 14.86 13.25 -2.18
CA ARG A 47 15.85 14.22 -1.66
C ARG A 47 16.37 15.15 -2.74
N ARG A 48 16.61 14.62 -3.93
CA ARG A 48 17.06 15.41 -5.08
C ARG A 48 16.06 16.48 -5.51
N CYS A 49 14.77 16.16 -5.48
CA CYS A 49 13.69 17.10 -5.81
C CYS A 49 13.51 18.16 -4.71
N VAL A 50 13.48 17.73 -3.45
CA VAL A 50 13.15 18.62 -2.32
C VAL A 50 14.33 19.51 -1.90
N LYS A 51 15.56 19.20 -2.33
CA LYS A 51 16.77 19.99 -2.02
C LYS A 51 16.62 21.49 -2.35
N ASN A 52 15.84 21.83 -3.37
CA ASN A 52 15.63 23.21 -3.80
C ASN A 52 14.39 23.87 -3.19
N ILE A 53 13.61 23.12 -2.41
CA ILE A 53 12.40 23.61 -1.75
C ILE A 53 12.80 24.08 -0.36
N SER A 54 12.59 25.36 -0.09
CA SER A 54 12.75 25.91 1.26
C SER A 54 11.58 25.45 2.13
N LEU A 55 11.75 24.30 2.79
CA LEU A 55 10.78 23.79 3.76
C LEU A 55 10.81 24.69 5.00
N PRO A 56 9.75 25.45 5.31
CA PRO A 56 9.69 26.25 6.52
C PRO A 56 9.70 25.33 7.74
N GLN A 57 10.46 25.68 8.78
CA GLN A 57 10.36 24.99 10.07
C GLN A 57 8.95 25.14 10.60
N ILE A 58 8.18 24.05 10.65
CA ILE A 58 6.81 24.10 11.16
C ILE A 58 6.86 24.03 12.68
N LYS A 59 6.79 25.20 13.33
CA LYS A 59 6.48 25.23 14.77
C LYS A 59 4.99 24.97 14.93
N VAL A 60 4.66 23.80 15.49
CA VAL A 60 3.29 23.43 15.83
C VAL A 60 2.84 24.26 17.04
N THR A 61 2.42 25.51 16.79
CA THR A 61 1.88 26.40 17.83
C THR A 61 0.36 26.32 17.93
N ASP A 62 -0.31 26.07 16.80
CA ASP A 62 -1.76 25.96 16.69
C ASP A 62 -2.15 25.20 15.39
N LEU A 63 -3.39 24.71 15.31
CA LEU A 63 -3.86 23.92 14.17
C LEU A 63 -3.98 24.75 12.88
N HIS A 64 -4.26 26.05 12.98
CA HIS A 64 -4.47 26.91 11.83
C HIS A 64 -3.14 27.23 11.12
N SER A 65 -2.12 27.61 11.89
CA SER A 65 -0.77 27.83 11.35
C SER A 65 -0.17 26.57 10.73
N LEU A 66 -0.42 25.39 11.34
CA LEU A 66 -0.03 24.10 10.78
C LEU A 66 -0.70 23.85 9.42
N GLN A 67 -2.01 24.06 9.31
CA GLN A 67 -2.76 23.89 8.06
C GLN A 67 -2.27 24.83 6.96
N GLU A 68 -1.99 26.09 7.28
CA GLU A 68 -1.52 27.06 6.30
C GLU A 68 -0.11 26.72 5.80
N ALA A 69 0.82 26.40 6.71
CA ALA A 69 2.18 26.03 6.37
C ALA A 69 2.24 24.74 5.52
N THR A 70 1.51 23.71 5.94
CA THR A 70 1.42 22.43 5.22
C THR A 70 0.82 22.59 3.84
N SER A 71 -0.24 23.39 3.70
CA SER A 71 -0.85 23.67 2.40
C SER A 71 0.13 24.34 1.42
N LYS A 72 0.88 25.36 1.89
CA LYS A 72 1.91 26.03 1.09
C LYS A 72 2.99 25.06 0.59
N ILE A 73 3.50 24.19 1.47
CA ILE A 73 4.52 23.20 1.10
C ILE A 73 3.98 22.21 0.06
N ARG A 74 2.74 21.74 0.24
CA ARG A 74 2.12 20.80 -0.70
C ARG A 74 1.98 21.40 -2.10
N VAL A 75 1.47 22.63 -2.18
CA VAL A 75 1.36 23.36 -3.46
C VAL A 75 2.73 23.56 -4.11
N GLU A 76 3.75 23.90 -3.31
CA GLU A 76 5.12 24.06 -3.81
C GLU A 76 5.67 22.73 -4.38
N ILE A 77 5.51 21.62 -3.67
CA ILE A 77 5.94 20.29 -4.13
C ILE A 77 5.20 19.87 -5.41
N GLU A 78 3.90 20.12 -5.48
CA GLU A 78 3.08 19.78 -6.65
C GLU A 78 3.43 20.64 -7.87
N ASN A 79 3.82 21.90 -7.68
CA ASN A 79 4.21 22.82 -8.75
C ASN A 79 5.69 22.71 -9.13
N THR A 80 6.55 22.22 -8.24
CA THR A 80 7.96 22.00 -8.52
C THR A 80 8.11 20.95 -9.63
N GLY A 81 8.85 21.29 -10.68
CA GLY A 81 9.22 20.33 -11.72
C GLY A 81 10.16 19.27 -11.16
N LEU A 82 9.95 17.99 -11.53
CA LEU A 82 10.96 16.98 -11.25
C LEU A 82 12.23 17.33 -12.05
N PRO A 83 13.42 17.23 -11.45
CA PRO A 83 14.67 17.35 -12.19
C PRO A 83 14.68 16.37 -13.37
N ASN A 84 15.13 16.82 -14.55
CA ASN A 84 15.08 16.04 -15.79
C ASN A 84 15.72 14.65 -15.62
N GLU A 85 16.86 14.57 -14.92
CA GLU A 85 17.55 13.30 -14.61
C GLU A 85 16.67 12.29 -13.83
N VAL A 86 15.79 12.76 -12.94
CA VAL A 86 14.87 11.89 -12.19
C VAL A 86 13.67 11.52 -13.04
N ALA A 87 13.10 12.49 -13.76
CA ALA A 87 11.95 12.26 -14.63
C ALA A 87 12.29 11.28 -15.77
N GLU A 88 13.44 11.44 -16.42
CA GLU A 88 13.88 10.57 -17.50
C GLU A 88 14.07 9.12 -17.05
N GLU A 89 14.70 8.87 -15.90
CA GLU A 89 14.85 7.50 -15.37
C GLU A 89 13.49 6.85 -15.07
N VAL A 90 12.54 7.61 -14.51
CA VAL A 90 11.17 7.12 -14.25
C VAL A 90 10.44 6.81 -15.56
N LEU A 91 10.49 7.71 -16.54
CA LEU A 91 9.78 7.56 -17.81
C LEU A 91 10.40 6.48 -18.70
N GLU A 92 11.73 6.32 -18.69
CA GLU A 92 12.40 5.22 -19.38
C GLU A 92 11.98 3.87 -18.79
N THR A 93 11.95 3.76 -17.46
CA THR A 93 11.52 2.52 -16.78
C THR A 93 10.03 2.23 -17.04
N TYR A 94 9.18 3.25 -16.95
CA TYR A 94 7.75 3.12 -17.24
C TYR A 94 7.46 2.70 -18.69
N ARG A 95 8.17 3.29 -19.66
CA ARG A 95 8.11 2.83 -21.06
C ARG A 95 8.63 1.41 -21.23
N GLY A 96 9.66 1.03 -20.49
CA GLY A 96 10.19 -0.34 -20.46
C GLY A 96 9.19 -1.39 -19.97
N MET A 97 8.22 -0.99 -19.15
CA MET A 97 7.06 -1.84 -18.76
C MET A 97 5.96 -1.88 -19.83
N GLY A 98 6.09 -1.12 -20.92
CA GLY A 98 5.04 -1.00 -21.95
C GLY A 98 4.01 0.09 -21.66
N SER A 99 4.30 1.02 -20.75
CA SER A 99 3.39 2.10 -20.32
C SER A 99 1.99 1.61 -19.89
N PRO A 100 1.90 0.59 -19.00
CA PRO A 100 0.61 0.07 -18.56
C PRO A 100 -0.13 1.06 -17.67
N GLU A 101 -1.36 0.73 -17.32
CA GLU A 101 -2.04 1.37 -16.20
C GLU A 101 -1.36 0.97 -14.89
N VAL A 102 -1.06 1.93 -14.02
CA VAL A 102 -0.26 1.73 -12.80
C VAL A 102 -0.94 2.28 -11.55
N ALA A 103 -0.66 1.63 -10.43
CA ALA A 103 -0.83 2.14 -9.09
C ALA A 103 0.46 2.86 -8.65
N VAL A 104 0.30 4.09 -8.16
CA VAL A 104 1.38 4.91 -7.59
C VAL A 104 1.18 4.99 -6.07
N ARG A 105 2.09 4.39 -5.31
CA ARG A 105 1.93 4.15 -3.87
C ARG A 105 3.09 4.76 -3.11
N SER A 106 2.79 5.52 -2.07
CA SER A 106 3.81 6.01 -1.15
C SER A 106 4.40 4.88 -0.29
N SER A 107 5.72 4.94 -0.05
CA SER A 107 6.50 3.98 0.76
C SER A 107 7.48 4.75 1.64
N ALA A 108 7.19 4.85 2.94
CA ALA A 108 8.01 5.62 3.87
C ALA A 108 9.11 4.76 4.51
N THR A 109 10.27 5.37 4.79
CA THR A 109 11.39 4.71 5.48
C THR A 109 11.09 4.38 6.94
N ALA A 110 10.17 5.11 7.56
CA ALA A 110 9.81 4.96 8.97
C ALA A 110 8.52 4.13 9.19
N GLU A 111 7.98 3.49 8.14
CA GLU A 111 6.69 2.78 8.17
C GLU A 111 6.72 1.50 9.00
N ASP A 112 7.84 0.79 8.99
CA ASP A 112 8.03 -0.51 9.63
C ASP A 112 8.91 -0.44 10.90
N LEU A 113 9.15 0.78 11.42
CA LEU A 113 9.87 0.94 12.68
C LEU A 113 9.02 0.45 13.86
N PRO A 114 9.60 -0.32 14.80
CA PRO A 114 8.88 -0.78 16.00
C PRO A 114 8.21 0.39 16.74
N GLY A 115 6.88 0.36 16.88
CA GLY A 115 6.10 1.40 17.58
C GLY A 115 5.77 2.65 16.75
N ALA A 116 6.12 2.69 15.46
CA ALA A 116 5.72 3.72 14.52
C ALA A 116 4.98 3.08 13.33
N SER A 117 3.65 3.02 13.43
CA SER A 117 2.83 2.66 12.28
C SER A 117 2.31 3.95 11.62
N PHE A 118 2.81 4.25 10.43
CA PHE A 118 2.23 5.27 9.54
C PHE A 118 0.99 4.74 8.80
N ALA A 119 0.45 3.59 9.21
CA ALA A 119 -0.70 2.93 8.59
C ALA A 119 -1.87 3.90 8.41
N GLY A 120 -2.41 3.93 7.19
CA GLY A 120 -3.57 4.74 6.83
C GLY A 120 -3.31 6.25 6.68
N GLN A 121 -2.06 6.71 6.67
CA GLN A 121 -1.72 8.11 6.39
C GLN A 121 -1.04 8.32 5.03
N GLN A 122 -0.94 7.26 4.24
CA GLN A 122 -0.19 7.22 3.00
C GLN A 122 -1.15 7.16 1.82
N GLU A 123 -0.94 8.05 0.85
CA GLU A 123 -1.76 8.14 -0.34
C GLU A 123 -1.33 7.08 -1.36
N THR A 124 -2.34 6.45 -1.94
CA THR A 124 -2.26 5.56 -3.09
C THR A 124 -3.09 6.19 -4.20
N TYR A 125 -2.60 6.12 -5.42
CA TYR A 125 -3.27 6.63 -6.61
C TYR A 125 -3.38 5.48 -7.60
N LEU A 126 -4.62 5.09 -7.91
CA LEU A 126 -4.89 3.94 -8.77
C LEU A 126 -5.29 4.38 -10.17
N ASN A 127 -5.21 3.44 -11.11
CA ASN A 127 -5.63 3.61 -12.51
C ASN A 127 -4.93 4.78 -13.21
N ILE A 128 -3.64 4.99 -12.92
CA ILE A 128 -2.84 6.07 -13.52
C ILE A 128 -2.25 5.57 -14.83
N GLN A 129 -2.48 6.29 -15.92
CA GLN A 129 -1.92 5.95 -17.23
C GLN A 129 -1.34 7.18 -17.92
N GLY A 130 -0.18 7.00 -18.53
CA GLY A 130 0.51 8.04 -19.29
C GLY A 130 1.57 8.78 -18.48
N GLU A 131 2.66 9.15 -19.16
CA GLU A 131 3.87 9.70 -18.57
C GLU A 131 3.61 10.94 -17.69
N SER A 132 2.81 11.90 -18.19
CA SER A 132 2.44 13.10 -17.44
C SER A 132 1.70 12.77 -16.14
N GLU A 133 0.76 11.82 -16.19
CA GLU A 133 -0.07 11.49 -15.03
C GLU A 133 0.73 10.72 -13.98
N VAL A 134 1.65 9.85 -14.39
CA VAL A 134 2.60 9.17 -13.48
C VAL A 134 3.45 10.20 -12.73
N LEU A 135 4.04 11.17 -13.43
CA LEU A 135 4.85 12.23 -12.80
C LEU A 135 4.01 13.09 -11.85
N LYS A 136 2.75 13.41 -12.20
CA LYS A 136 1.84 14.12 -11.31
C LYS A 136 1.51 13.32 -10.05
N ALA A 137 1.20 12.03 -10.20
CA ALA A 137 0.88 11.13 -9.09
C ALA A 137 2.07 10.99 -8.12
N ILE A 138 3.30 10.89 -8.64
CA ILE A 138 4.53 10.89 -7.82
C ILE A 138 4.61 12.14 -6.93
N LYS A 139 4.38 13.33 -7.51
CA LYS A 139 4.40 14.59 -6.75
C LYS A 139 3.33 14.63 -5.68
N LYS A 140 2.12 14.12 -5.98
CA LYS A 140 1.05 14.02 -5.00
C LYS A 140 1.42 13.10 -3.83
N CYS A 141 2.02 11.94 -4.10
CA CYS A 141 2.57 11.07 -3.04
C CYS A 141 3.58 11.82 -2.17
N TRP A 142 4.50 12.59 -2.75
CA TRP A 142 5.44 13.39 -1.96
C TRP A 142 4.76 14.50 -1.15
N ALA A 143 3.74 15.15 -1.71
CA ALA A 143 2.93 16.14 -1.01
C ALA A 143 2.15 15.52 0.17
N SER A 144 1.76 14.25 0.08
CA SER A 144 1.04 13.54 1.15
C SER A 144 1.84 13.47 2.46
N LEU A 145 3.19 13.50 2.37
CA LEU A 145 4.06 13.56 3.52
C LEU A 145 3.84 14.84 4.33
N TRP A 146 3.37 15.91 3.70
CA TRP A 146 3.21 17.23 4.28
C TRP A 146 1.77 17.54 4.68
N THR A 147 0.91 16.53 4.87
CA THR A 147 -0.42 16.76 5.45
C THR A 147 -0.32 17.16 6.93
N PRO A 148 -1.29 17.94 7.46
CA PRO A 148 -1.31 18.32 8.89
C PRO A 148 -1.18 17.11 9.82
N ARG A 149 -1.88 16.02 9.50
CA ARG A 149 -1.85 14.76 10.27
C ARG A 149 -0.46 14.12 10.26
N ALA A 150 0.17 14.03 9.09
CA ALA A 150 1.50 13.43 8.95
C ALA A 150 2.59 14.25 9.66
N VAL A 151 2.55 15.59 9.53
CA VAL A 151 3.48 16.50 10.24
C VAL A 151 3.29 16.40 11.75
N GLN A 152 2.04 16.46 12.24
CA GLN A 152 1.76 16.36 13.67
C GLN A 152 2.24 15.02 14.24
N TYR A 153 1.98 13.91 13.54
CA TYR A 153 2.43 12.59 13.95
C TYR A 153 3.96 12.53 14.09
N ARG A 154 4.70 13.07 13.10
CA ARG A 154 6.17 13.13 13.15
C ARG A 154 6.67 13.97 14.33
N SER A 155 6.05 15.14 14.55
CA SER A 155 6.39 16.01 15.67
C SER A 155 6.19 15.30 17.02
N LEU A 156 5.10 14.57 17.20
CA LEU A 156 4.82 13.80 18.43
C LEU A 156 5.80 12.65 18.65
N LYS A 157 6.30 12.04 17.58
CA LYS A 157 7.29 10.96 17.62
C LYS A 157 8.74 11.46 17.66
N GLY A 158 8.95 12.77 17.57
CA GLY A 158 10.29 13.37 17.60
C GLY A 158 11.11 13.17 16.32
N PHE A 159 10.48 12.83 15.20
CA PHE A 159 11.18 12.70 13.91
C PHE A 159 11.46 14.10 13.33
N GLY A 160 12.71 14.35 12.93
CA GLY A 160 13.07 15.60 12.26
C GLY A 160 12.41 15.73 10.87
N GLU A 161 12.01 16.93 10.49
CA GLU A 161 11.40 17.19 9.17
C GLU A 161 12.34 16.85 7.99
N SER A 162 13.65 16.96 8.20
CA SER A 162 14.70 16.61 7.23
C SER A 162 15.07 15.12 7.20
N GLU A 163 14.64 14.34 8.19
CA GLU A 163 14.97 12.92 8.32
C GLU A 163 13.99 12.04 7.56
N VAL A 164 12.80 12.55 7.26
CA VAL A 164 11.75 11.75 6.61
C VAL A 164 11.80 11.94 5.10
N ALA A 165 12.10 10.83 4.42
CA ALA A 165 12.04 10.74 2.99
C ALA A 165 11.03 9.68 2.57
N LEU A 166 10.47 9.86 1.37
CA LEU A 166 9.42 9.03 0.84
C LEU A 166 9.86 8.45 -0.50
N ALA A 167 9.97 7.12 -0.54
CA ALA A 167 10.02 6.41 -1.80
C ALA A 167 8.61 6.29 -2.38
N VAL A 168 8.52 6.16 -3.70
CA VAL A 168 7.25 5.97 -4.41
C VAL A 168 7.35 4.70 -5.24
N ILE A 169 6.41 3.78 -5.02
CA ILE A 169 6.27 2.55 -5.79
C ILE A 169 5.36 2.86 -6.98
N ILE A 170 5.79 2.47 -8.18
CA ILE A 170 5.02 2.51 -9.40
C ILE A 170 4.88 1.07 -9.86
N GLN A 171 3.66 0.55 -9.79
CA GLN A 171 3.37 -0.86 -10.00
C GLN A 171 2.21 -1.02 -10.98
N GLU A 172 2.28 -2.00 -11.87
CA GLU A 172 1.19 -2.35 -12.77
C GLU A 172 -0.11 -2.64 -12.00
N MET A 173 -1.23 -2.20 -12.55
CA MET A 173 -2.54 -2.51 -11.99
C MET A 173 -2.83 -4.01 -12.08
N ALA A 174 -2.95 -4.64 -10.92
CA ALA A 174 -3.35 -6.04 -10.84
C ALA A 174 -4.82 -6.24 -11.26
N PRO A 175 -5.17 -7.42 -11.80
CA PRO A 175 -6.56 -7.82 -11.97
C PRO A 175 -7.31 -7.75 -10.63
N HIS A 176 -8.44 -7.04 -10.61
CA HIS A 176 -9.16 -6.68 -9.39
C HIS A 176 -10.64 -7.06 -9.48
N GLU A 177 -10.94 -8.29 -9.91
CA GLU A 177 -12.31 -8.81 -9.83
C GLU A 177 -12.77 -8.88 -8.37
N VAL A 178 -11.87 -9.38 -7.51
CA VAL A 178 -12.01 -9.40 -6.06
C VAL A 178 -10.69 -8.95 -5.46
N SER A 179 -10.73 -8.19 -4.38
CA SER A 179 -9.54 -7.79 -3.63
C SER A 179 -9.81 -7.82 -2.14
N GLY A 180 -8.73 -7.84 -1.36
CA GLY A 180 -8.90 -8.01 0.06
C GLY A 180 -7.62 -7.87 0.87
N VAL A 181 -7.81 -8.08 2.17
CA VAL A 181 -6.76 -8.13 3.17
C VAL A 181 -6.86 -9.44 3.92
N VAL A 182 -5.73 -10.10 4.16
CA VAL A 182 -5.64 -11.25 5.06
C VAL A 182 -4.75 -10.89 6.25
N PHE A 183 -5.27 -11.10 7.45
CA PHE A 183 -4.44 -11.23 8.64
C PHE A 183 -4.20 -12.71 8.88
N THR A 184 -2.94 -13.14 8.90
CA THR A 184 -2.61 -14.54 9.13
C THR A 184 -2.89 -14.98 10.57
N VAL A 185 -3.08 -14.03 11.48
CA VAL A 185 -3.58 -14.24 12.84
C VAL A 185 -4.86 -13.43 13.01
N ASN A 186 -5.87 -13.96 13.69
CA ASN A 186 -7.08 -13.21 13.95
C ASN A 186 -6.80 -12.05 14.94
N PRO A 187 -6.83 -10.77 14.52
CA PRO A 187 -6.48 -9.64 15.39
C PRO A 187 -7.57 -9.32 16.42
N LEU A 188 -8.77 -9.90 16.29
CA LEU A 188 -9.90 -9.68 17.18
C LEU A 188 -9.88 -10.65 18.37
N SER A 189 -9.58 -11.93 18.11
CA SER A 189 -9.50 -12.96 19.15
C SER A 189 -8.07 -13.22 19.65
N ASN A 190 -7.05 -12.80 18.90
CA ASN A 190 -5.65 -13.24 19.04
C ASN A 190 -5.46 -14.76 18.95
N ASP A 191 -6.39 -15.48 18.31
CA ASP A 191 -6.23 -16.92 18.08
C ASP A 191 -5.24 -17.15 16.91
N PRO A 192 -4.07 -17.76 17.15
CA PRO A 192 -3.10 -18.05 16.11
C PRO A 192 -3.56 -19.17 15.18
N CYS A 193 -4.60 -19.93 15.51
CA CYS A 193 -5.14 -21.02 14.68
C CYS A 193 -6.06 -20.52 13.55
N GLU A 194 -6.38 -19.23 13.54
CA GLU A 194 -7.36 -18.62 12.65
C GLU A 194 -6.75 -17.52 11.79
N LEU A 195 -7.13 -17.49 10.51
CA LEU A 195 -6.88 -16.39 9.59
C LEU A 195 -8.18 -15.59 9.42
N LEU A 196 -8.06 -14.27 9.47
CA LEU A 196 -9.15 -13.35 9.14
C LEU A 196 -8.95 -12.80 7.73
N ILE A 197 -9.90 -13.09 6.84
CA ILE A 197 -9.87 -12.64 5.44
C ILE A 197 -11.03 -11.67 5.25
N ASN A 198 -10.71 -10.43 4.88
CA ASN A 198 -11.69 -9.44 4.45
C ASN A 198 -11.59 -9.29 2.93
N ALA A 199 -12.72 -9.39 2.24
CA ALA A 199 -12.76 -9.35 0.79
C ALA A 199 -13.92 -8.49 0.26
N THR A 200 -13.71 -7.87 -0.90
CA THR A 200 -14.69 -7.07 -1.61
C THR A 200 -14.57 -7.30 -3.11
N TYR A 201 -15.65 -7.05 -3.85
CA TYR A 201 -15.58 -6.96 -5.30
C TYR A 201 -14.85 -5.67 -5.72
N GLY A 202 -14.13 -5.74 -6.84
CA GLY A 202 -13.44 -4.59 -7.40
C GLY A 202 -12.14 -4.26 -6.67
N VAL A 203 -11.81 -2.97 -6.70
CA VAL A 203 -10.57 -2.39 -6.16
C VAL A 203 -10.60 -2.29 -4.63
N GLY A 204 -9.50 -2.66 -3.99
CA GLY A 204 -9.41 -2.83 -2.53
C GLY A 204 -9.13 -1.56 -1.73
N GLU A 205 -8.98 -0.40 -2.38
CA GLU A 205 -8.61 0.84 -1.68
C GLU A 205 -9.64 1.27 -0.63
N ALA A 206 -10.93 1.23 -0.98
CA ALA A 206 -12.02 1.57 -0.06
C ALA A 206 -12.10 0.60 1.13
N LEU A 207 -11.62 -0.64 0.96
CA LEU A 207 -11.51 -1.62 2.04
C LEU A 207 -10.42 -1.23 3.03
N VAL A 208 -9.23 -0.93 2.53
CA VAL A 208 -8.06 -0.57 3.34
C VAL A 208 -8.29 0.74 4.10
N GLN A 209 -9.07 1.66 3.52
CA GLN A 209 -9.47 2.91 4.16
C GLN A 209 -10.63 2.74 5.17
N GLY A 210 -11.25 1.56 5.25
CA GLY A 210 -12.37 1.28 6.15
C GLY A 210 -13.67 1.98 5.76
N GLU A 211 -13.81 2.38 4.49
CA GLU A 211 -15.00 3.07 3.98
C GLU A 211 -16.15 2.11 3.66
N ILE A 212 -15.81 0.83 3.45
CA ILE A 212 -16.78 -0.23 3.16
C ILE A 212 -16.73 -1.32 4.22
N VAL A 213 -17.86 -2.00 4.39
CA VAL A 213 -17.94 -3.23 5.19
C VAL A 213 -17.74 -4.42 4.24
N PRO A 214 -16.64 -5.18 4.37
CA PRO A 214 -16.34 -6.32 3.50
C PRO A 214 -17.14 -7.58 3.82
N ASP A 215 -17.06 -8.55 2.91
CA ASP A 215 -17.26 -9.95 3.24
C ASP A 215 -16.12 -10.41 4.16
N GLN A 216 -16.45 -11.03 5.28
CA GLN A 216 -15.48 -11.56 6.24
C GLN A 216 -15.51 -13.08 6.25
N TRP A 217 -14.33 -13.69 6.16
CA TRP A 217 -14.14 -15.12 6.22
C TRP A 217 -13.15 -15.45 7.33
N LEU A 218 -13.54 -16.38 8.20
CA LEU A 218 -12.66 -16.97 9.18
C LEU A 218 -12.22 -18.34 8.67
N ALA A 219 -10.92 -18.54 8.51
CA ALA A 219 -10.36 -19.76 7.98
C ALA A 219 -9.39 -20.41 8.96
N ARG A 220 -9.46 -21.74 9.06
CA ARG A 220 -8.62 -22.53 9.96
C ARG A 220 -7.25 -22.82 9.36
N ARG A 221 -6.21 -22.79 10.19
CA ARG A 221 -4.89 -23.34 9.84
C ARG A 221 -4.81 -24.87 9.93
N PRO A 222 -3.99 -25.54 9.12
CA PRO A 222 -3.32 -25.05 7.90
C PRO A 222 -4.16 -25.27 6.64
N ASP A 223 -5.31 -25.95 6.74
CA ASP A 223 -6.07 -26.46 5.61
C ASP A 223 -6.96 -25.41 4.91
N GLY A 224 -7.15 -24.25 5.54
CA GLY A 224 -8.00 -23.16 5.06
C GLY A 224 -9.48 -23.51 5.10
N ALA A 225 -9.89 -24.46 5.95
CA ALA A 225 -11.31 -24.75 6.13
C ALA A 225 -12.05 -23.50 6.62
N VAL A 226 -13.13 -23.13 5.92
CA VAL A 226 -13.97 -21.99 6.32
C VAL A 226 -14.70 -22.35 7.61
N LEU A 227 -14.37 -21.66 8.69
CA LEU A 227 -15.01 -21.80 10.00
C LEU A 227 -16.28 -20.96 10.06
N GLN A 228 -16.19 -19.73 9.54
CA GLN A 228 -17.28 -18.77 9.54
C GLN A 228 -17.22 -17.89 8.30
N PHE A 229 -18.39 -17.54 7.78
CA PHE A 229 -18.55 -16.53 6.73
C PHE A 229 -19.61 -15.52 7.16
N THR A 230 -19.25 -14.24 7.09
CA THR A 230 -20.13 -13.11 7.38
C THR A 230 -20.18 -12.22 6.14
N PRO A 231 -21.29 -12.18 5.39
CA PRO A 231 -21.38 -11.35 4.19
C PRO A 231 -21.44 -9.86 4.52
N ALA A 232 -20.94 -9.03 3.61
CA ALA A 232 -21.13 -7.59 3.65
C ALA A 232 -22.63 -7.22 3.66
N PRO A 233 -23.06 -6.22 4.47
CA PRO A 233 -24.41 -5.72 4.44
C PRO A 233 -24.69 -5.08 3.07
N ARG A 234 -25.53 -5.73 2.27
CA ARG A 234 -25.92 -5.24 0.96
C ARG A 234 -27.02 -4.20 1.14
N ARG A 235 -26.67 -2.92 1.05
CA ARG A 235 -27.71 -1.89 0.86
C ARG A 235 -28.37 -2.18 -0.48
N GLU A 236 -29.69 -2.34 -0.49
CA GLU A 236 -30.49 -2.30 -1.71
C GLU A 236 -30.21 -0.96 -2.41
N GLN A 237 -29.32 -0.95 -3.40
CA GLN A 237 -29.04 0.24 -4.21
C GLN A 237 -30.21 0.47 -5.18
N SER A 238 -31.30 1.03 -4.68
CA SER A 238 -32.31 1.72 -5.47
C SER A 238 -31.90 3.18 -5.62
N SER A 239 -30.99 3.52 -6.56
CA SER A 239 -30.85 4.89 -7.16
C SER A 239 -29.57 5.19 -7.97
N LEU A 240 -28.74 4.23 -8.38
CA LEU A 240 -27.62 4.50 -9.31
C LEU A 240 -27.79 3.72 -10.63
N PRO A 241 -27.92 4.37 -11.82
CA PRO A 241 -28.30 3.70 -13.07
C PRO A 241 -27.25 2.77 -13.69
N PHE A 242 -26.08 2.57 -13.06
CA PHE A 242 -24.92 1.93 -13.73
C PHE A 242 -24.31 0.70 -13.05
N MET A 243 -24.87 0.19 -11.95
CA MET A 243 -24.41 -1.09 -11.36
C MET A 243 -25.48 -2.19 -11.51
N ARG A 244 -25.51 -2.82 -12.68
CA ARG A 244 -26.23 -4.07 -12.93
C ARG A 244 -25.30 -5.27 -12.71
N THR A 245 -24.99 -5.58 -11.45
CA THR A 245 -24.48 -6.91 -11.10
C THR A 245 -25.19 -7.39 -9.86
N GLN A 246 -26.11 -8.35 -10.03
CA GLN A 246 -26.65 -9.14 -8.93
C GLN A 246 -25.48 -9.92 -8.32
N TYR A 247 -24.88 -9.40 -7.25
CA TYR A 247 -23.85 -10.12 -6.53
C TYR A 247 -24.46 -11.43 -5.98
N PRO A 248 -23.81 -12.60 -6.13
CA PRO A 248 -24.34 -13.86 -5.61
C PRO A 248 -24.39 -13.84 -4.09
N ALA A 249 -25.42 -14.41 -3.46
CA ALA A 249 -25.56 -14.49 -1.99
C ALA A 249 -24.42 -15.23 -1.27
N ARG A 250 -23.50 -15.85 -2.01
CA ARG A 250 -22.38 -16.66 -1.53
C ARG A 250 -21.08 -15.88 -1.23
N GLY A 251 -21.11 -14.56 -1.33
CA GLY A 251 -19.92 -13.70 -1.12
C GLY A 251 -19.05 -13.55 -2.38
N CYS A 252 -17.94 -12.83 -2.26
CA CYS A 252 -16.97 -12.57 -3.33
C CYS A 252 -15.96 -13.69 -3.57
N LEU A 253 -15.75 -14.58 -2.60
CA LEU A 253 -14.86 -15.73 -2.72
C LEU A 253 -15.62 -17.05 -2.61
N THR A 254 -15.07 -18.09 -3.22
CA THR A 254 -15.47 -19.48 -2.99
C THR A 254 -14.61 -20.11 -1.89
N SER A 255 -15.12 -21.14 -1.21
CA SER A 255 -14.33 -21.87 -0.21
C SER A 255 -13.04 -22.49 -0.79
N ARG A 256 -13.01 -22.79 -2.10
CA ARG A 256 -11.79 -23.25 -2.78
C ARG A 256 -10.75 -22.13 -2.87
N GLN A 257 -11.18 -20.94 -3.30
CA GLN A 257 -10.31 -19.76 -3.36
C GLN A 257 -9.82 -19.36 -1.97
N VAL A 258 -10.66 -19.45 -0.93
CA VAL A 258 -10.23 -19.21 0.46
C VAL A 258 -9.09 -20.17 0.86
N ARG A 259 -9.22 -21.47 0.57
CA ARG A 259 -8.16 -22.45 0.87
C ARG A 259 -6.86 -22.17 0.11
N GLU A 260 -6.97 -21.76 -1.15
CA GLU A 260 -5.82 -21.39 -1.97
C GLU A 260 -5.11 -20.16 -1.40
N LEU A 261 -5.87 -19.11 -1.07
CA LEU A 261 -5.37 -17.89 -0.46
C LEU A 261 -4.70 -18.16 0.89
N VAL A 262 -5.30 -18.99 1.76
CA VAL A 262 -4.69 -19.37 3.04
C VAL A 262 -3.32 -20.03 2.83
N ARG A 263 -3.18 -20.96 1.88
CA ARG A 263 -1.89 -21.60 1.61
C ARG A 263 -0.84 -20.58 1.13
N LEU A 264 -1.24 -19.66 0.25
CA LEU A 264 -0.36 -18.58 -0.21
C LEU A 264 0.10 -17.70 0.96
N CYS A 265 -0.83 -17.24 1.79
CA CYS A 265 -0.54 -16.40 2.96
C CYS A 265 0.35 -17.10 4.00
N LEU A 266 0.16 -18.39 4.23
CA LEU A 266 1.00 -19.17 5.14
C LEU A 266 2.42 -19.36 4.59
N GLY A 267 2.58 -19.54 3.27
CA GLY A 267 3.91 -19.56 2.64
C GLY A 267 4.65 -18.22 2.77
N ILE A 268 3.92 -17.10 2.70
CA ILE A 268 4.47 -15.75 2.94
C ILE A 268 4.89 -15.59 4.41
N GLU A 269 4.05 -15.99 5.36
CA GLU A 269 4.39 -15.96 6.78
C GLU A 269 5.64 -16.81 7.09
N GLU A 270 5.75 -18.01 6.52
CA GLU A 270 6.93 -18.86 6.67
C GLU A 270 8.18 -18.19 6.12
N HIS A 271 8.09 -17.55 4.95
CA HIS A 271 9.17 -16.75 4.36
C HIS A 271 9.63 -15.63 5.30
N PHE A 272 8.70 -14.97 5.99
CA PHE A 272 8.99 -13.95 7.01
C PHE A 272 9.26 -14.56 8.41
N ASN A 273 9.89 -15.73 8.47
CA ASN A 273 10.32 -16.41 9.70
C ASN A 273 9.18 -16.73 10.69
N GLY A 274 7.97 -16.97 10.18
CA GLY A 274 6.81 -17.29 11.01
C GLY A 274 6.18 -16.09 11.72
N VAL A 275 6.58 -14.86 11.36
CA VAL A 275 5.98 -13.64 11.90
C VAL A 275 4.61 -13.43 11.25
N PRO A 276 3.52 -13.30 12.01
CA PRO A 276 2.19 -13.06 11.45
C PRO A 276 2.16 -11.83 10.55
N GLN A 277 1.49 -11.94 9.40
CA GLN A 277 1.45 -10.94 8.35
C GLN A 277 0.05 -10.37 8.15
N ASP A 278 0.01 -9.09 7.79
CA ASP A 278 -1.11 -8.36 7.21
C ASP A 278 -0.80 -8.20 5.71
N ILE A 279 -1.60 -8.87 4.87
CA ILE A 279 -1.32 -9.08 3.45
C ILE A 279 -2.46 -8.48 2.62
N GLU A 280 -2.14 -7.56 1.72
CA GLU A 280 -3.05 -7.07 0.71
C GLU A 280 -2.93 -7.91 -0.56
N TRP A 281 -4.06 -8.30 -1.13
CA TRP A 281 -4.11 -9.18 -2.30
C TRP A 281 -5.24 -8.77 -3.25
N SER A 282 -5.10 -9.23 -4.49
CA SER A 282 -6.13 -9.14 -5.52
C SER A 282 -6.27 -10.47 -6.25
N TYR A 283 -7.45 -10.70 -6.81
CA TYR A 283 -7.80 -11.87 -7.57
C TYR A 283 -8.49 -11.44 -8.86
N GLY A 284 -8.04 -12.01 -9.96
CA GLY A 284 -8.65 -11.85 -11.27
C GLY A 284 -7.91 -12.68 -12.29
N LEU A 285 -8.56 -12.92 -13.44
CA LEU A 285 -8.03 -13.82 -14.48
C LEU A 285 -7.70 -15.23 -13.95
N GLY A 286 -8.36 -15.65 -12.87
CA GLY A 286 -8.21 -16.97 -12.26
C GLY A 286 -7.09 -17.08 -11.21
N GLU A 287 -6.33 -16.02 -10.93
CA GLU A 287 -5.12 -16.11 -10.09
C GLU A 287 -5.03 -15.00 -9.02
N PHE A 288 -4.32 -15.30 -7.93
CA PHE A 288 -4.02 -14.34 -6.86
C PHE A 288 -2.73 -13.56 -7.15
N HIS A 289 -2.77 -12.27 -6.87
CA HIS A 289 -1.64 -11.36 -6.91
C HIS A 289 -1.48 -10.68 -5.55
N LEU A 290 -0.25 -10.58 -5.06
CA LEU A 290 0.09 -9.91 -3.82
C LEU A 290 0.41 -8.44 -4.10
N LEU A 291 -0.21 -7.57 -3.31
CA LEU A 291 -0.07 -6.13 -3.43
C LEU A 291 0.77 -5.55 -2.29
N GLN A 292 0.77 -6.17 -1.11
CA GLN A 292 1.58 -5.75 0.03
C GLN A 292 1.68 -6.88 1.06
N SER A 293 2.77 -6.91 1.82
CA SER A 293 2.86 -7.68 3.07
C SER A 293 3.57 -6.83 4.13
N ARG A 294 3.10 -6.93 5.37
CA ARG A 294 3.75 -6.31 6.53
C ARG A 294 3.49 -7.12 7.81
N PRO A 295 4.35 -7.04 8.83
CA PRO A 295 4.11 -7.74 10.09
C PRO A 295 2.89 -7.18 10.84
N VAL A 296 2.12 -8.04 11.50
CA VAL A 296 1.05 -7.61 12.41
C VAL A 296 1.65 -7.10 13.71
N THR A 297 1.56 -5.79 13.95
CA THR A 297 2.15 -5.15 15.14
C THR A 297 1.18 -4.96 16.31
N THR A 298 -0.11 -5.28 16.12
CA THR A 298 -1.17 -5.05 17.12
C THR A 298 -1.41 -6.22 18.06
N LEU A 299 -0.70 -7.34 17.87
CA LEU A 299 -0.80 -8.49 18.76
C LEU A 299 -0.38 -8.07 20.17
N LYS A 300 -1.27 -8.29 21.14
CA LYS A 300 -0.90 -8.19 22.55
C LYS A 300 -0.01 -9.39 22.86
N VAL A 301 1.27 -9.13 23.10
CA VAL A 301 2.15 -10.13 23.71
C VAL A 301 1.63 -10.31 25.13
N ASN A 302 1.00 -11.45 25.41
CA ASN A 302 0.74 -11.88 26.79
C ASN A 302 2.04 -12.41 27.40
#